data_AF-A0A351J0T2-F1
#
_entry.id   AF-A0A351J0T2-F1
#
_cell.length_a   1.000
_cell.length_b   1.000
_cell.length_c   1.000
_cell.angle_alpha   90.00
_cell.angle_beta   90.00
_cell.angle_gamma   90.00
#
_symmetry.space_group_name_H-M   'P 1'
#
loop_
_entity.id
_entity.type
_entity.pdbx_description
1 polymer ?
#
loop_
_entity_poly.entity_id
_entity_poly.type
_entity_poly.pdbx_seq_one_letter_code
_entity_poly.pdbx_strand_id
1 'polypeptide(L)'
;MHPRGYFDIFEERDAAFLERVNSTRAQLMDPIQACKIAIKGKTVKETAIAVWQYIEDTGLFDLLMEEAESYKQQGNYTLAGELLTLWNAWIAALDQMVLVLGEAVIQDRFIEYLRLALSGITFCKLPSSLDEVEVGEIGFIRSEHPDHLFLLGVNEGIFPAISVQGGIFTPKERITLSEAGLDMEQGEFQDGDEWFKLYCALSAPKKTITLSYVTIDSSHNKLGDGVAYPSVFVDRICSAFPFLVTEQPNPDESIPLVPAEVMSLYRHPALSPESKQRIADEIIASKQEAYIHELSLFSALSTINDASCHIVDTSRFRDGIALTQARYDAYTKCPYSYYAKYLLGASEERKSDFGFTDVGNYLHRILEVFMTSLPASGKSFEAWTKEEIKKKLHTMADDYLNSLHIGDRMSARFKHLLTRLEKSLFLL
;
A
#
# COMPACT_ATOMS: atom_id res chain seq x y z
N MET A 1 -16.89 21.36 13.43
CA MET A 1 -15.83 22.24 12.89
C MET A 1 -16.30 22.74 11.54
N HIS A 2 -16.08 24.02 11.22
CA HIS A 2 -16.48 24.57 9.93
C HIS A 2 -15.71 23.84 8.81
N PRO A 3 -16.35 23.43 7.70
CA PRO A 3 -15.71 22.62 6.67
C PRO A 3 -14.56 23.33 5.95
N ARG A 4 -14.51 24.67 6.02
CA ARG A 4 -13.39 25.49 5.50
C ARG A 4 -12.27 25.76 6.51
N GLY A 5 -12.36 25.30 7.76
CA GLY A 5 -11.35 25.52 8.81
C GLY A 5 -11.78 26.55 9.87
N TYR A 6 -10.93 27.54 10.16
CA TYR A 6 -11.10 28.51 11.24
C TYR A 6 -11.87 29.79 10.81
N PHE A 7 -13.07 29.60 10.24
CA PHE A 7 -13.91 30.71 9.78
C PHE A 7 -15.16 30.86 10.67
N ASP A 8 -15.52 32.10 10.98
CA ASP A 8 -16.65 32.45 11.87
C ASP A 8 -18.02 32.46 11.15
N ILE A 9 -18.03 32.50 9.81
CA ILE A 9 -19.26 32.71 9.01
C ILE A 9 -19.65 31.39 8.33
N PHE A 10 -20.80 30.83 8.72
CA PHE A 10 -21.43 29.71 8.03
C PHE A 10 -22.22 30.21 6.83
N GLU A 11 -21.75 29.91 5.61
CA GLU A 11 -22.58 30.05 4.41
C GLU A 11 -23.57 28.87 4.31
N GLU A 12 -24.72 29.07 3.67
CA GLU A 12 -25.74 28.01 3.45
C GLU A 12 -25.15 26.77 2.74
N ARG A 13 -24.15 27.00 1.87
CA ARG A 13 -23.36 25.96 1.19
C ARG A 13 -22.51 25.12 2.15
N ASP A 14 -21.98 25.74 3.20
CA ASP A 14 -21.13 25.07 4.18
C ASP A 14 -21.96 24.24 5.16
N ALA A 15 -23.19 24.66 5.46
CA ALA A 15 -24.17 23.87 6.22
C ALA A 15 -24.57 22.58 5.48
N ALA A 16 -24.94 22.68 4.20
CA ALA A 16 -25.29 21.51 3.38
C ALA A 16 -24.11 20.52 3.22
N PHE A 17 -22.89 21.03 3.06
CA PHE A 17 -21.70 20.18 3.03
C PHE A 17 -21.48 19.47 4.38
N LEU A 18 -21.63 20.17 5.49
CA LEU A 18 -21.46 19.59 6.83
C LEU A 18 -22.53 18.54 7.14
N GLU A 19 -23.77 18.73 6.69
CA GLU A 19 -24.83 17.74 6.79
C GLU A 19 -24.50 16.46 5.99
N ARG A 20 -24.00 16.61 4.76
CA ARG A 20 -23.53 15.47 3.95
C ARG A 20 -22.37 14.73 4.62
N VAL A 21 -21.37 15.45 5.15
CA VAL A 21 -20.24 14.82 5.85
C VAL A 21 -20.72 14.09 7.12
N ASN A 22 -21.63 14.69 7.88
CA ASN A 22 -22.12 14.07 9.12
C ASN A 22 -23.02 12.86 8.84
N SER A 23 -23.83 12.88 7.78
CA SER A 23 -24.63 11.73 7.37
C SER A 23 -23.73 10.57 6.90
N THR A 24 -22.71 10.84 6.08
CA THR A 24 -21.72 9.81 5.71
C THR A 24 -20.94 9.30 6.94
N ARG A 25 -20.58 10.18 7.87
CA ARG A 25 -19.92 9.80 9.13
C ARG A 25 -20.81 8.88 9.96
N ALA A 26 -22.10 9.18 10.09
CA ALA A 26 -23.04 8.35 10.85
C ALA A 26 -23.16 6.96 10.22
N GLN A 27 -23.36 6.89 8.91
CA GLN A 27 -23.43 5.62 8.16
C GLN A 27 -22.20 4.73 8.39
N LEU A 28 -21.00 5.32 8.44
CA LEU A 28 -19.77 4.56 8.68
C LEU A 28 -19.52 4.26 10.16
N MET A 29 -19.79 5.22 11.05
CA MET A 29 -19.39 5.12 12.45
C MET A 29 -20.38 4.33 13.30
N ASP A 30 -21.67 4.37 12.99
CA ASP A 30 -22.68 3.73 13.82
C ASP A 30 -22.49 2.20 13.88
N PRO A 31 -22.25 1.49 12.76
CA PRO A 31 -21.95 0.05 12.77
C PRO A 31 -20.65 -0.28 13.52
N ILE A 32 -19.59 0.53 13.31
CA ILE A 32 -18.29 0.35 13.98
C ILE A 32 -18.42 0.55 15.50
N GLN A 33 -19.20 1.55 15.92
CA GLN A 33 -19.42 1.85 17.32
C GLN A 33 -20.27 0.76 17.99
N ALA A 34 -21.30 0.26 17.31
CA ALA A 34 -22.09 -0.89 17.77
C ALA A 34 -21.20 -2.12 17.97
N CYS A 35 -20.36 -2.45 16.98
CA CYS A 35 -19.39 -3.54 17.04
C CYS A 35 -18.39 -3.37 18.21
N LYS A 36 -17.83 -2.17 18.39
CA LYS A 36 -16.91 -1.87 19.50
C LYS A 36 -17.56 -2.09 20.88
N ILE A 37 -18.82 -1.71 21.04
CA ILE A 37 -19.57 -1.94 22.28
C ILE A 37 -19.82 -3.44 22.46
N ALA A 38 -20.20 -4.13 21.38
CA ALA A 38 -20.50 -5.56 21.38
C ALA A 38 -19.29 -6.44 21.72
N ILE A 39 -18.06 -5.99 21.48
CA ILE A 39 -16.83 -6.76 21.75
C ILE A 39 -16.27 -6.55 23.17
N LYS A 40 -16.61 -5.44 23.83
CA LYS A 40 -15.92 -5.01 25.06
C LYS A 40 -16.09 -6.00 26.22
N GLY A 41 -14.96 -6.52 26.72
CA GLY A 41 -14.91 -7.41 27.88
C GLY A 41 -15.49 -8.81 27.64
N LYS A 42 -15.65 -9.21 26.37
CA LYS A 42 -16.26 -10.48 25.98
C LYS A 42 -15.23 -11.57 25.68
N THR A 43 -15.69 -12.80 25.65
CA THR A 43 -14.90 -13.98 25.25
C THR A 43 -14.55 -13.94 23.75
N VAL A 44 -13.59 -14.76 23.30
CA VAL A 44 -13.26 -14.89 21.87
C VAL A 44 -14.48 -15.29 21.06
N LYS A 45 -15.28 -16.24 21.56
CA LYS A 45 -16.48 -16.71 20.87
C LYS A 45 -17.48 -15.58 20.65
N GLU A 46 -17.79 -14.83 21.70
CA GLU A 46 -18.71 -13.70 21.62
C GLU A 46 -18.16 -12.56 20.76
N THR A 47 -16.84 -12.33 20.79
CA THR A 47 -16.16 -11.36 19.93
C THR A 47 -16.25 -11.76 18.47
N ALA A 48 -15.99 -13.03 18.14
CA ALA A 48 -16.12 -13.55 16.77
C ALA A 48 -17.55 -13.44 16.24
N ILE A 49 -18.55 -13.75 17.08
CA ILE A 49 -19.97 -13.57 16.73
C ILE A 49 -20.29 -12.09 16.46
N ALA A 50 -19.80 -11.17 17.31
CA ALA A 50 -20.02 -9.73 17.10
C ALA A 50 -19.36 -9.21 15.81
N VAL A 51 -18.18 -9.71 15.47
CA VAL A 51 -17.50 -9.38 14.20
C VAL A 51 -18.27 -9.95 13.01
N TRP A 52 -18.74 -11.19 13.10
CA TRP A 52 -19.55 -11.82 12.06
C TRP A 52 -20.87 -11.07 11.83
N GLN A 53 -21.58 -10.70 12.90
CA GLN A 53 -22.80 -9.88 12.83
C GLN A 53 -22.54 -8.52 12.20
N TYR A 54 -21.44 -7.85 12.55
CA TYR A 54 -21.06 -6.60 11.91
C TYR A 54 -20.86 -6.75 10.39
N ILE A 55 -20.24 -7.84 9.96
CA ILE A 55 -20.04 -8.13 8.52
C ILE A 55 -21.38 -8.42 7.84
N GLU A 56 -22.27 -9.17 8.48
CA GLU A 56 -23.63 -9.45 7.98
C GLU A 56 -24.47 -8.17 7.87
N ASP A 57 -24.49 -7.34 8.92
CA ASP A 57 -25.21 -6.07 8.96
C ASP A 57 -24.73 -5.08 7.87
N THR A 58 -23.47 -5.18 7.46
CA THR A 58 -22.91 -4.35 6.38
C THR A 58 -23.22 -4.86 4.98
N GLY A 59 -23.84 -6.04 4.83
CA GLY A 59 -24.15 -6.63 3.53
C GLY A 59 -22.93 -7.03 2.71
N LEU A 60 -21.77 -7.25 3.35
CA LEU A 60 -20.52 -7.53 2.65
C LEU A 60 -20.61 -8.81 1.81
N PHE A 61 -21.28 -9.85 2.32
CA PHE A 61 -21.43 -11.11 1.59
C PHE A 61 -22.20 -10.91 0.28
N ASP A 62 -23.33 -10.18 0.33
CA ASP A 62 -24.15 -9.92 -0.86
C ASP A 62 -23.36 -9.12 -1.90
N LEU A 63 -22.61 -8.10 -1.47
CA LEU A 63 -21.73 -7.32 -2.34
C LEU A 63 -20.66 -8.20 -3.02
N LEU A 64 -20.02 -9.09 -2.27
CA LEU A 64 -19.04 -10.03 -2.82
C LEU A 64 -19.68 -10.98 -3.84
N MET A 65 -20.93 -11.40 -3.63
CA MET A 65 -21.65 -12.27 -4.57
C MET A 65 -22.03 -11.54 -5.85
N GLU A 66 -22.47 -10.28 -5.75
CA GLU A 66 -22.73 -9.43 -6.92
C GLU A 66 -21.45 -9.19 -7.73
N GLU A 67 -20.32 -8.94 -7.06
CA GLU A 67 -19.03 -8.73 -7.71
C GLU A 67 -18.50 -10.02 -8.37
N ALA A 68 -18.65 -11.17 -7.71
CA ALA A 68 -18.34 -12.47 -8.30
C ALA A 68 -19.19 -12.76 -9.54
N GLU A 69 -20.46 -12.39 -9.55
CA GLU A 69 -21.34 -12.56 -10.72
C GLU A 69 -20.95 -11.61 -11.87
N SER A 70 -20.56 -10.37 -11.55
CA SER A 70 -19.99 -9.43 -12.52
C SER A 70 -18.74 -10.00 -13.20
N TYR A 71 -17.84 -10.63 -12.44
CA TYR A 71 -16.66 -11.29 -12.99
C TYR A 71 -17.01 -12.46 -13.92
N LYS A 72 -18.03 -13.27 -13.58
CA LYS A 72 -18.51 -14.34 -14.47
C LYS A 72 -19.07 -13.78 -15.77
N GLN A 73 -19.85 -12.70 -15.72
CA GLN A 73 -20.40 -12.04 -16.92
C GLN A 73 -19.30 -11.49 -17.82
N GLN A 74 -18.18 -11.06 -17.25
CA GLN A 74 -16.98 -10.65 -17.96
C GLN A 74 -16.11 -11.83 -18.46
N GLY A 75 -16.54 -13.08 -18.22
CA GLY A 75 -15.82 -14.29 -18.59
C GLY A 75 -14.66 -14.67 -17.64
N ASN A 76 -14.50 -13.97 -16.52
CA ASN A 76 -13.46 -14.21 -15.54
C ASN A 76 -13.94 -15.14 -14.41
N TYR A 77 -14.11 -16.41 -14.74
CA TYR A 77 -14.57 -17.43 -13.79
C TYR A 77 -13.58 -17.70 -12.65
N THR A 78 -12.28 -17.52 -12.91
CA THR A 78 -11.21 -17.73 -11.92
C THR A 78 -11.34 -16.75 -10.76
N LEU A 79 -11.39 -15.45 -11.03
CA LEU A 79 -11.55 -14.44 -9.97
C LEU A 79 -12.87 -14.61 -9.22
N ALA A 80 -13.95 -14.95 -9.92
CA ALA A 80 -15.24 -15.22 -9.28
C ALA A 80 -15.17 -16.37 -8.27
N GLY A 81 -14.46 -17.46 -8.59
CA GLY A 81 -14.23 -18.58 -7.69
C GLY A 81 -13.31 -18.25 -6.51
N GLU A 82 -12.31 -17.40 -6.74
CA GLU A 82 -11.38 -16.93 -5.71
C GLU A 82 -12.09 -16.12 -4.62
N LEU A 83 -13.05 -15.25 -4.98
CA LEU A 83 -13.83 -14.47 -4.01
C LEU A 83 -14.62 -15.36 -3.04
N LEU A 84 -15.27 -16.41 -3.55
CA LEU A 84 -15.99 -17.39 -2.72
C LEU A 84 -15.03 -18.15 -1.79
N THR A 85 -13.86 -18.50 -2.31
CA THR A 85 -12.83 -19.21 -1.53
C THR A 85 -12.30 -18.32 -0.40
N LEU A 86 -12.10 -17.03 -0.67
CA LEU A 86 -11.65 -16.05 0.31
C LEU A 86 -12.67 -15.87 1.44
N TRP A 87 -13.96 -15.80 1.11
CA TRP A 87 -15.03 -15.75 2.11
C TRP A 87 -15.00 -16.99 3.02
N ASN A 88 -14.93 -18.19 2.43
CA ASN A 88 -14.87 -19.42 3.21
C ASN A 88 -13.62 -19.51 4.09
N ALA A 89 -12.46 -19.06 3.60
CA ALA A 89 -11.23 -18.97 4.37
C ALA A 89 -11.37 -18.04 5.58
N TRP A 90 -11.99 -16.87 5.40
CA TRP A 90 -12.25 -15.94 6.50
C TRP A 90 -13.13 -16.57 7.60
N ILE A 91 -14.22 -17.24 7.21
CA ILE A 91 -15.09 -17.95 8.15
C ILE A 91 -14.33 -19.08 8.85
N ALA A 92 -13.57 -19.88 8.11
CA ALA A 92 -12.77 -20.96 8.68
C ALA A 92 -11.74 -20.45 9.71
N ALA A 93 -11.12 -19.28 9.47
CA ALA A 93 -10.20 -18.66 10.43
C ALA A 93 -10.90 -18.31 11.75
N LEU A 94 -12.10 -17.71 11.67
CA LEU A 94 -12.90 -17.37 12.85
C LEU A 94 -13.34 -18.63 13.61
N ASP A 95 -13.79 -19.67 12.90
CA ASP A 95 -14.18 -20.95 13.49
C ASP A 95 -13.00 -21.62 14.22
N GLN A 96 -11.81 -21.61 13.62
CA GLN A 96 -10.59 -22.12 14.25
C GLN A 96 -10.25 -21.35 15.53
N MET A 97 -10.36 -20.02 15.51
CA MET A 97 -10.14 -19.21 16.71
C MET A 97 -11.14 -19.55 17.82
N VAL A 98 -12.42 -19.69 17.49
CA VAL A 98 -13.47 -20.06 18.44
C VAL A 98 -13.24 -21.46 18.99
N LEU A 99 -12.81 -22.40 18.15
CA LEU A 99 -12.53 -23.79 18.55
C LEU A 99 -11.39 -23.87 19.57
N VAL A 100 -10.30 -23.11 19.37
CA VAL A 100 -9.10 -23.20 20.22
C VAL A 100 -9.21 -22.30 21.46
N LEU A 101 -9.74 -21.08 21.32
CA LEU A 101 -9.69 -20.04 22.34
C LEU A 101 -11.07 -19.53 22.77
N GLY A 102 -12.16 -20.24 22.42
CA GLY A 102 -13.53 -19.75 22.52
C GLY A 102 -13.93 -19.11 23.86
N GLU A 103 -13.54 -19.69 24.99
CA GLU A 103 -13.87 -19.20 26.33
C GLU A 103 -12.86 -18.18 26.89
N ALA A 104 -11.70 -18.02 26.23
CA ALA A 104 -10.67 -17.09 26.68
C ALA A 104 -11.13 -15.63 26.49
N VAL A 105 -10.71 -14.75 27.39
CA VAL A 105 -10.96 -13.30 27.29
C VAL A 105 -9.65 -12.62 26.90
N ILE A 106 -9.48 -12.33 25.60
CA ILE A 106 -8.22 -11.84 25.00
C ILE A 106 -8.44 -10.66 24.06
N GLN A 107 -9.23 -9.68 24.48
CA GLN A 107 -9.61 -8.55 23.64
C GLN A 107 -8.41 -7.79 23.02
N ASP A 108 -7.35 -7.55 23.80
CA ASP A 108 -6.18 -6.77 23.34
C ASP A 108 -5.31 -7.52 22.31
N ARG A 109 -5.39 -8.85 22.29
CA ARG A 109 -4.60 -9.72 21.39
C ARG A 109 -5.44 -10.41 20.33
N PHE A 110 -6.75 -10.18 20.29
CA PHE A 110 -7.65 -10.84 19.34
C PHE A 110 -7.18 -10.70 17.89
N ILE A 111 -6.75 -9.49 17.49
CA ILE A 111 -6.24 -9.21 16.13
C ILE A 111 -4.94 -9.97 15.85
N GLU A 112 -4.06 -10.12 16.85
CA GLU A 112 -2.81 -10.86 16.71
C GLU A 112 -3.08 -12.34 16.41
N TYR A 113 -3.97 -12.96 17.20
CA TYR A 113 -4.38 -14.36 16.98
C TYR A 113 -5.16 -14.55 15.69
N LEU A 114 -6.00 -13.59 15.29
CA LEU A 114 -6.70 -13.63 14.01
C LEU A 114 -5.74 -13.59 12.84
N ARG A 115 -4.71 -12.73 12.90
CA ARG A 115 -3.65 -12.69 11.89
C ARG A 115 -2.88 -14.01 11.85
N LEU A 116 -2.61 -14.61 13.01
CA LEU A 116 -1.96 -15.92 13.08
C LEU A 116 -2.82 -17.00 12.42
N ALA A 117 -4.12 -17.04 12.73
CA ALA A 117 -5.07 -17.99 12.14
C ALA A 117 -5.13 -17.83 10.61
N LEU A 118 -5.27 -16.60 10.12
CA LEU A 118 -5.28 -16.30 8.69
C LEU A 118 -3.96 -16.64 7.99
N SER A 119 -2.82 -16.44 8.65
CA SER A 119 -1.50 -16.77 8.07
C SER A 119 -1.29 -18.26 7.86
N GLY A 120 -2.01 -19.11 8.58
CA GLY A 120 -1.97 -20.57 8.40
C GLY A 120 -2.84 -21.07 7.26
N ILE A 121 -3.69 -20.22 6.66
CA ILE A 121 -4.58 -20.61 5.58
C ILE A 121 -3.82 -20.51 4.26
N THR A 122 -3.67 -21.65 3.59
CA THR A 122 -3.14 -21.73 2.24
C THR A 122 -4.28 -21.94 1.25
N PHE A 123 -4.22 -21.22 0.13
CA PHE A 123 -5.16 -21.38 -0.97
C PHE A 123 -4.58 -22.36 -1.97
N CYS A 124 -5.24 -23.52 -2.14
CA CYS A 124 -4.92 -24.42 -3.24
C CYS A 124 -5.78 -24.08 -4.44
N LYS A 125 -5.14 -23.68 -5.54
CA LYS A 125 -5.83 -23.55 -6.82
C LYS A 125 -5.97 -24.93 -7.45
N LEU A 126 -7.20 -25.34 -7.71
CA LEU A 126 -7.44 -26.54 -8.53
C LEU A 126 -6.99 -26.23 -9.97
N PRO A 127 -6.33 -27.18 -10.66
CA PRO A 127 -6.02 -27.04 -12.08
C PRO A 127 -7.29 -26.69 -12.85
N SER A 128 -7.23 -25.64 -13.68
CA SER A 128 -8.40 -25.06 -14.33
C SER A 128 -8.62 -25.57 -15.77
N SER A 129 -7.60 -26.22 -16.35
CA SER A 129 -7.54 -26.68 -17.73
C SER A 129 -6.84 -28.06 -17.82
N LEU A 130 -7.06 -28.75 -18.94
CA LEU A 130 -6.40 -30.01 -19.27
C LEU A 130 -4.95 -29.82 -19.76
N ASP A 131 -4.63 -28.63 -20.27
CA ASP A 131 -3.30 -28.26 -20.78
C ASP A 131 -2.79 -27.06 -19.99
N GLU A 132 -1.90 -27.32 -19.02
CA GLU A 132 -1.36 -26.34 -18.10
C GLU A 132 0.13 -26.62 -17.80
N VAL A 133 0.87 -25.57 -17.50
CA VAL A 133 2.23 -25.67 -16.97
C VAL A 133 2.16 -25.69 -15.44
N GLU A 134 2.63 -26.77 -14.83
CA GLU A 134 2.72 -26.88 -13.38
C GLU A 134 3.96 -26.14 -12.86
N VAL A 135 3.74 -25.17 -11.98
CA VAL A 135 4.79 -24.42 -11.30
C VAL A 135 4.68 -24.69 -9.80
N GLY A 136 5.76 -25.16 -9.20
CA GLY A 136 5.77 -25.53 -7.80
C GLY A 136 7.18 -25.70 -7.25
N GLU A 137 7.25 -26.02 -5.97
CA GLU A 137 8.51 -26.29 -5.28
C GLU A 137 9.00 -27.72 -5.57
N ILE A 138 10.31 -27.88 -5.64
CA ILE A 138 10.95 -29.18 -5.84
C ILE A 138 10.60 -30.14 -4.69
N GLY A 139 10.11 -31.33 -5.04
CA GLY A 139 9.61 -32.33 -4.08
C GLY A 139 8.11 -32.28 -3.81
N PHE A 140 7.41 -31.19 -4.15
CA PHE A 140 5.95 -31.08 -4.03
C PHE A 140 5.21 -31.28 -5.36
N ILE A 141 5.90 -31.10 -6.50
CA ILE A 141 5.36 -31.39 -7.83
C ILE A 141 5.20 -32.90 -7.99
N ARG A 142 3.98 -33.34 -8.31
CA ARG A 142 3.62 -34.77 -8.45
C ARG A 142 3.42 -35.21 -9.90
N SER A 143 3.76 -34.36 -10.87
CA SER A 143 3.63 -34.71 -12.29
C SER A 143 4.39 -35.99 -12.61
N GLU A 144 3.68 -37.04 -13.02
CA GLU A 144 4.27 -38.31 -13.42
C GLU A 144 4.98 -38.13 -14.77
N HIS A 145 6.29 -37.87 -14.70
CA HIS A 145 7.20 -37.82 -15.83
C HIS A 145 6.88 -36.74 -16.88
N PRO A 146 7.13 -35.45 -16.57
CA PRO A 146 6.96 -34.37 -17.54
C PRO A 146 7.85 -34.58 -18.76
N ASP A 147 7.43 -34.11 -19.93
CA ASP A 147 8.30 -34.15 -21.12
C ASP A 147 9.50 -33.21 -20.95
N HIS A 148 9.27 -32.03 -20.36
CA HIS A 148 10.26 -30.97 -20.16
C HIS A 148 10.19 -30.46 -18.72
N LEU A 149 11.35 -30.27 -18.07
CA LEU A 149 11.43 -29.71 -16.72
C LEU A 149 12.34 -28.48 -16.70
N PHE A 150 11.86 -27.39 -16.09
CA PHE A 150 12.62 -26.17 -15.85
C PHE A 150 12.88 -26.03 -14.35
N LEU A 151 14.15 -26.15 -13.94
CA LEU A 151 14.56 -25.91 -12.57
C LEU A 151 15.13 -24.49 -12.46
N LEU A 152 14.40 -23.63 -11.75
CA LEU A 152 14.71 -22.21 -11.64
C LEU A 152 15.41 -21.89 -10.31
N GLY A 153 16.26 -20.86 -10.32
CA GLY A 153 16.88 -20.34 -9.10
C GLY A 153 17.90 -21.29 -8.47
N VAL A 154 18.66 -22.01 -9.30
CA VAL A 154 19.71 -22.96 -8.88
C VAL A 154 20.95 -22.19 -8.39
N ASN A 155 20.76 -21.44 -7.32
CA ASN A 155 21.70 -20.49 -6.73
C ASN A 155 22.19 -20.97 -5.37
N GLU A 156 23.39 -20.53 -4.99
CA GLU A 156 23.96 -20.81 -3.68
C GLU A 156 23.04 -20.31 -2.56
N GLY A 157 22.74 -21.21 -1.61
CA GLY A 157 21.88 -20.93 -0.46
C GLY A 157 20.38 -20.95 -0.73
N ILE A 158 19.96 -21.10 -1.99
CA ILE A 158 18.56 -21.33 -2.38
C ILE A 158 18.35 -22.82 -2.66
N PHE A 159 19.21 -23.43 -3.48
CA PHE A 159 19.17 -24.85 -3.78
C PHE A 159 20.59 -25.39 -3.99
N PRO A 160 21.19 -26.11 -3.04
CA PRO A 160 20.57 -26.65 -1.83
C PRO A 160 20.15 -25.54 -0.85
N ALA A 161 19.00 -25.73 -0.22
CA ALA A 161 18.53 -24.82 0.81
C ALA A 161 19.45 -24.89 2.03
N ILE A 162 19.90 -23.74 2.54
CA ILE A 162 20.63 -23.72 3.81
C ILE A 162 19.63 -24.05 4.91
N SER A 163 19.87 -25.14 5.63
CA SER A 163 19.13 -25.52 6.83
C SER A 163 19.11 -24.37 7.83
N VAL A 164 17.99 -23.64 7.89
CA VAL A 164 17.77 -22.67 8.95
C VAL A 164 17.59 -23.47 10.24
N GLN A 165 18.51 -23.31 11.19
CA GLN A 165 18.41 -23.94 12.50
C GLN A 165 17.21 -23.33 13.25
N GLY A 166 16.04 -23.92 13.03
CA GLY A 166 14.79 -23.59 13.69
C GLY A 166 14.27 -24.77 14.50
N GLY A 167 13.62 -24.46 15.63
CA GLY A 167 12.97 -25.45 16.50
C GLY A 167 13.36 -25.31 17.97
N ILE A 168 12.70 -26.10 18.81
CA ILE A 168 12.94 -26.12 20.26
C ILE A 168 14.29 -26.78 20.59
N PHE A 169 14.73 -27.73 19.77
CA PHE A 169 15.95 -28.52 19.98
C PHE A 169 17.04 -28.18 18.96
N THR A 170 18.25 -27.98 19.48
CA THR A 170 19.47 -27.83 18.69
C THR A 170 19.87 -29.17 18.03
N PRO A 171 20.66 -29.16 16.94
CA PRO A 171 21.10 -30.40 16.29
C PRO A 171 21.83 -31.36 17.24
N LYS A 172 22.64 -30.82 18.16
CA LYS A 172 23.35 -31.61 19.18
C LYS A 172 22.39 -32.30 20.13
N GLU A 173 21.37 -31.58 20.61
CA GLU A 173 20.34 -32.17 21.49
C GLU A 173 19.55 -33.26 20.78
N ARG A 174 19.24 -33.09 19.49
CA ARG A 174 18.55 -34.15 18.70
C ARG A 174 19.38 -35.42 18.61
N ILE A 175 20.70 -35.31 18.40
CA ILE A 175 21.60 -36.46 18.39
C ILE A 175 21.60 -37.15 19.76
N THR A 176 21.76 -36.38 20.86
CA THR A 176 21.74 -36.94 22.21
C THR A 176 20.40 -37.62 22.56
N LEU A 177 19.27 -37.06 22.12
CA LEU A 177 17.95 -37.67 22.30
C LEU A 177 17.81 -38.95 21.46
N SER A 178 18.36 -38.97 20.25
CA SER A 178 18.41 -40.15 19.39
C SER A 178 19.24 -41.29 19.99
N GLU A 179 20.42 -40.96 20.53
CA GLU A 179 21.25 -41.91 21.28
C GLU A 179 20.57 -42.43 22.55
N ALA A 180 19.70 -41.61 23.17
CA ALA A 180 18.87 -42.02 24.30
C ALA A 180 17.66 -42.89 23.91
N GLY A 181 17.50 -43.22 22.63
CA GLY A 181 16.45 -44.11 22.12
C GLY A 181 15.15 -43.43 21.71
N LEU A 182 15.12 -42.09 21.63
CA LEU A 182 13.99 -41.34 21.07
C LEU A 182 14.20 -41.17 19.57
N ASP A 183 13.25 -41.61 18.74
CA ASP A 183 13.35 -41.41 17.30
C ASP A 183 13.21 -39.92 16.97
N MET A 184 14.32 -39.29 16.61
CA MET A 184 14.44 -37.87 16.37
C MET A 184 15.14 -37.65 15.03
N GLU A 185 14.60 -36.76 14.19
CA GLU A 185 15.25 -36.39 12.93
C GLU A 185 16.62 -35.76 13.18
N GLN A 186 17.67 -36.46 12.74
CA GLN A 186 19.04 -35.98 12.80
C GLN A 186 19.27 -35.03 11.61
N GLY A 187 19.72 -33.81 11.87
CA GLY A 187 19.84 -32.75 10.86
C GLY A 187 20.75 -33.09 9.66
N GLU A 188 21.57 -34.15 9.72
CA GLU A 188 22.38 -34.66 8.61
C GLU A 188 21.54 -35.19 7.44
N PHE A 189 20.28 -35.58 7.67
CA PHE A 189 19.38 -35.99 6.60
C PHE A 189 19.02 -34.84 5.65
N GLN A 190 19.07 -33.57 6.10
CA GLN A 190 18.64 -32.44 5.27
C GLN A 190 19.58 -32.19 4.08
N ASP A 191 20.90 -32.37 4.26
CA ASP A 191 21.85 -32.29 3.14
C ASP A 191 21.60 -33.43 2.14
N GLY A 192 21.35 -34.65 2.64
CA GLY A 192 20.99 -35.81 1.83
C GLY A 192 19.66 -35.65 1.09
N ASP A 193 18.68 -35.02 1.72
CA ASP A 193 17.36 -34.74 1.16
C ASP A 193 17.45 -33.76 -0.01
N GLU A 194 18.30 -32.73 0.08
CA GLU A 194 18.52 -31.80 -1.03
C GLU A 194 19.20 -32.50 -2.23
N TRP A 195 20.17 -33.39 -1.97
CA TRP A 195 20.75 -34.24 -3.01
C TRP A 195 19.72 -35.20 -3.62
N PHE A 196 18.83 -35.75 -2.80
CA PHE A 196 17.75 -36.63 -3.26
C PHE A 196 16.72 -35.86 -4.09
N LYS A 197 16.34 -34.66 -3.69
CA LYS A 197 15.49 -33.75 -4.47
C LYS A 197 16.11 -33.44 -5.82
N LEU A 198 17.41 -33.12 -5.86
CA LEU A 198 18.13 -32.92 -7.12
C LEU A 198 18.07 -34.18 -7.98
N TYR A 199 18.34 -35.36 -7.41
CA TYR A 199 18.26 -36.63 -8.12
C TYR A 199 16.86 -36.86 -8.71
N CYS A 200 15.79 -36.64 -7.93
CA CYS A 200 14.42 -36.72 -8.40
C CYS A 200 14.13 -35.73 -9.54
N ALA A 201 14.57 -34.47 -9.43
CA ALA A 201 14.39 -33.49 -10.49
C ALA A 201 15.15 -33.87 -11.77
N LEU A 202 16.41 -34.32 -11.66
CA LEU A 202 17.21 -34.75 -12.81
C LEU A 202 16.65 -36.00 -13.50
N SER A 203 15.95 -36.87 -12.77
CA SER A 203 15.37 -38.12 -13.30
C SER A 203 13.90 -38.04 -13.69
N ALA A 204 13.20 -36.95 -13.35
CA ALA A 204 11.79 -36.77 -13.67
C ALA A 204 11.49 -36.61 -15.17
N PRO A 205 12.21 -35.77 -15.96
CA PRO A 205 11.79 -35.45 -17.31
C PRO A 205 12.12 -36.54 -18.34
N LYS A 206 11.25 -36.72 -19.35
CA LYS A 206 11.45 -37.69 -20.43
C LYS A 206 12.35 -37.19 -21.57
N LYS A 207 12.32 -35.88 -21.86
CA LYS A 207 13.01 -35.31 -23.03
C LYS A 207 14.12 -34.35 -22.63
N THR A 208 13.80 -33.24 -21.96
CA THR A 208 14.80 -32.20 -21.65
C THR A 208 14.67 -31.67 -20.23
N ILE A 209 15.80 -31.22 -19.69
CA ILE A 209 15.89 -30.49 -18.44
C ILE A 209 16.67 -29.19 -18.67
N THR A 210 16.17 -28.09 -18.12
CA THR A 210 16.82 -26.78 -18.18
C THR A 210 17.05 -26.27 -16.78
N LEU A 211 18.29 -25.90 -16.47
CA LEU A 211 18.72 -25.37 -15.18
C LEU A 211 18.99 -23.87 -15.36
N SER A 212 18.35 -23.01 -14.57
CA SER A 212 18.63 -21.58 -14.59
C SER A 212 19.05 -21.08 -13.20
N TYR A 213 19.96 -20.12 -13.20
CA TYR A 213 20.43 -19.43 -12.01
C TYR A 213 20.61 -17.95 -12.32
N VAL A 214 20.46 -17.12 -11.30
CA VAL A 214 20.59 -15.66 -11.42
C VAL A 214 22.02 -15.25 -11.06
N THR A 215 22.59 -14.27 -11.76
CA THR A 215 23.92 -13.70 -11.43
C THR A 215 23.83 -12.36 -10.69
N ILE A 216 22.69 -11.67 -10.77
CA ILE A 216 22.43 -10.37 -10.15
C ILE A 216 21.07 -10.41 -9.43
N ASP A 217 21.08 -10.22 -8.12
CA ASP A 217 19.84 -10.13 -7.33
C ASP A 217 19.34 -8.67 -7.34
N SER A 218 18.17 -8.46 -7.96
CA SER A 218 17.49 -7.16 -7.97
C SER A 218 16.60 -6.94 -6.75
N SER A 219 16.43 -7.95 -5.90
CA SER A 219 15.69 -7.82 -4.66
C SER A 219 16.57 -7.13 -3.62
N HIS A 220 16.10 -5.99 -3.10
CA HIS A 220 16.80 -5.14 -2.13
C HIS A 220 17.07 -5.80 -0.76
N ASN A 221 16.98 -7.13 -0.62
CA ASN A 221 16.85 -7.77 0.69
C ASN A 221 18.09 -8.51 1.20
N LYS A 222 19.27 -8.33 0.61
CA LYS A 222 20.53 -8.79 1.21
C LYS A 222 21.62 -7.73 1.15
N LEU A 223 22.26 -7.54 2.30
CA LEU A 223 23.32 -6.57 2.61
C LEU A 223 24.69 -6.91 1.96
N GLY A 224 24.68 -7.56 0.79
CA GLY A 224 25.85 -7.89 -0.02
C GLY A 224 25.77 -7.21 -1.38
N ASP A 225 26.85 -7.22 -2.16
CA ASP A 225 27.04 -6.48 -3.43
C ASP A 225 26.07 -6.82 -4.59
N GLY A 226 24.89 -7.38 -4.32
CA GLY A 226 23.88 -7.72 -5.32
C GLY A 226 24.27 -8.87 -6.25
N VAL A 227 25.41 -9.52 -5.99
CA VAL A 227 25.93 -10.66 -6.76
C VAL A 227 25.33 -11.95 -6.22
N ALA A 228 24.73 -12.73 -7.11
CA ALA A 228 24.23 -14.07 -6.81
C ALA A 228 25.16 -15.13 -7.43
N TYR A 229 25.52 -16.15 -6.66
CA TYR A 229 26.41 -17.22 -7.11
C TYR A 229 25.61 -18.45 -7.55
N PRO A 230 26.09 -19.19 -8.56
CA PRO A 230 25.50 -20.47 -8.94
C PRO A 230 25.66 -21.48 -7.81
N SER A 231 24.72 -22.43 -7.72
CA SER A 231 24.82 -23.53 -6.76
C SER A 231 25.98 -24.47 -7.06
N VAL A 232 26.48 -25.15 -6.01
CA VAL A 232 27.42 -26.28 -6.09
C VAL A 232 26.90 -27.39 -7.02
N PHE A 233 25.58 -27.52 -7.16
CA PHE A 233 24.97 -28.47 -8.08
C PHE A 233 25.30 -28.17 -9.55
N VAL A 234 25.37 -26.89 -9.94
CA VAL A 234 25.71 -26.49 -11.31
C VAL A 234 27.12 -26.95 -11.67
N ASP A 235 28.09 -26.67 -10.80
CA ASP A 235 29.49 -27.06 -11.01
C ASP A 235 29.64 -28.58 -11.14
N ARG A 236 28.90 -29.34 -10.32
CA ARG A 236 28.92 -30.81 -10.36
C ARG A 236 28.29 -31.37 -11.64
N ILE A 237 27.19 -30.76 -12.11
CA ILE A 237 26.53 -31.15 -13.36
C ILE A 237 27.41 -30.82 -14.56
N CYS A 238 28.00 -29.62 -14.62
CA CYS A 238 28.96 -29.25 -15.66
C CYS A 238 30.20 -30.16 -15.67
N SER A 239 30.66 -30.60 -14.49
CA SER A 239 31.74 -31.57 -14.39
C SER A 239 31.35 -32.96 -14.89
N ALA A 240 30.10 -33.40 -14.65
CA ALA A 240 29.58 -34.68 -15.11
C ALA A 240 29.25 -34.70 -16.60
N PHE A 241 28.87 -33.55 -17.16
CA PHE A 241 28.48 -33.37 -18.56
C PHE A 241 29.28 -32.22 -19.19
N PRO A 242 30.55 -32.46 -19.60
CA PRO A 242 31.44 -31.41 -20.09
C PRO A 242 31.02 -30.77 -21.42
N PHE A 243 30.03 -31.37 -22.09
CA PHE A 243 29.46 -30.88 -23.35
C PHE A 243 28.32 -29.88 -23.16
N LEU A 244 27.89 -29.62 -21.91
CA LEU A 244 26.89 -28.60 -21.63
C LEU A 244 27.45 -27.21 -21.92
N VAL A 245 26.69 -26.44 -22.68
CA VAL A 245 27.01 -25.04 -22.96
C VAL A 245 26.09 -24.19 -22.09
N THR A 246 26.69 -23.36 -21.25
CA THR A 246 25.94 -22.36 -20.49
C THR A 246 25.55 -21.23 -21.44
N GLU A 247 24.26 -21.10 -21.69
CA GLU A 247 23.72 -19.99 -22.46
C GLU A 247 23.39 -18.83 -21.52
N GLN A 248 23.88 -17.63 -21.86
CA GLN A 248 23.35 -16.40 -21.27
C GLN A 248 22.27 -15.90 -22.21
N PRO A 249 20.99 -15.88 -21.78
CA PRO A 249 19.92 -15.38 -22.63
C PRO A 249 20.19 -13.91 -22.93
N ASN A 250 20.57 -13.62 -24.17
CA ASN A 250 20.72 -12.25 -24.64
C ASN A 250 19.32 -11.73 -25.01
N PRO A 251 18.78 -10.77 -24.24
CA PRO A 251 17.43 -10.29 -24.48
C PRO A 251 17.29 -9.55 -25.82
N ASP A 252 18.41 -9.15 -26.46
CA ASP A 252 18.41 -8.58 -27.81
C ASP A 252 18.33 -9.65 -28.92
N GLU A 253 18.74 -10.89 -28.66
CA GLU A 253 18.73 -11.99 -29.65
C GLU A 253 17.49 -12.90 -29.53
N SER A 254 16.82 -12.86 -28.38
CA SER A 254 15.63 -13.68 -28.08
C SER A 254 14.40 -12.79 -27.90
N ILE A 255 13.92 -12.22 -29.01
CA ILE A 255 12.58 -11.63 -29.10
C ILE A 255 11.65 -12.78 -29.56
N PRO A 256 10.89 -13.42 -28.66
CA PRO A 256 9.88 -14.38 -29.06
C PRO A 256 8.75 -13.66 -29.81
N LEU A 257 8.24 -14.31 -30.87
CA LEU A 257 7.12 -13.87 -31.70
C LEU A 257 5.75 -13.82 -30.94
N VAL A 258 5.74 -13.91 -29.61
CA VAL A 258 4.51 -14.06 -28.81
C VAL A 258 4.18 -12.74 -28.09
N PRO A 259 3.06 -12.06 -28.41
CA PRO A 259 2.74 -10.73 -27.90
C PRO A 259 2.78 -10.55 -26.37
N ALA A 260 2.50 -11.62 -25.60
CA ALA A 260 2.49 -11.57 -24.14
C ALA A 260 3.91 -11.40 -23.53
N GLU A 261 4.94 -11.91 -24.20
CA GLU A 261 6.34 -11.85 -23.74
C GLU A 261 7.03 -10.55 -24.19
N VAL A 262 6.52 -9.94 -25.26
CA VAL A 262 7.06 -8.74 -25.87
C VAL A 262 7.01 -7.52 -24.92
N MET A 263 5.93 -7.36 -24.14
CA MET A 263 5.85 -6.29 -23.13
C MET A 263 6.73 -6.54 -21.90
N SER A 264 6.91 -7.81 -21.47
CA SER A 264 7.88 -8.12 -20.41
C SER A 264 9.31 -7.82 -20.85
N LEU A 265 9.65 -8.10 -22.11
CA LEU A 265 10.96 -7.78 -22.68
C LEU A 265 11.17 -6.28 -22.89
N TYR A 266 10.15 -5.55 -23.34
CA TYR A 266 10.20 -4.08 -23.43
C TYR A 266 10.52 -3.41 -22.08
N ARG A 267 9.98 -3.97 -20.99
CA ARG A 267 10.24 -3.51 -19.61
C ARG A 267 11.64 -3.90 -19.09
N HIS A 268 12.38 -4.76 -19.78
CA HIS A 268 13.67 -5.23 -19.29
C HIS A 268 14.70 -4.07 -19.27
N PRO A 269 15.36 -3.82 -18.14
CA PRO A 269 16.26 -2.67 -17.99
C PRO A 269 17.54 -2.81 -18.83
N ALA A 270 17.98 -4.05 -19.11
CA ALA A 270 19.18 -4.30 -19.90
C ALA A 270 18.97 -4.22 -21.42
N LEU A 271 17.75 -3.94 -21.89
CA LEU A 271 17.46 -3.85 -23.32
C LEU A 271 18.00 -2.55 -23.92
N SER A 272 18.64 -2.65 -25.09
CA SER A 272 19.15 -1.46 -25.79
C SER A 272 18.00 -0.54 -26.26
N PRO A 273 18.22 0.78 -26.39
CA PRO A 273 17.21 1.70 -26.92
C PRO A 273 16.70 1.30 -28.32
N GLU A 274 17.59 0.77 -29.16
CA GLU A 274 17.25 0.30 -30.52
C GLU A 274 16.33 -0.93 -30.49
N SER A 275 16.62 -1.90 -29.62
CA SER A 275 15.77 -3.08 -29.40
C SER A 275 14.41 -2.69 -28.83
N LYS A 276 14.36 -1.71 -27.92
CA LYS A 276 13.08 -1.19 -27.37
C LYS A 276 12.23 -0.58 -28.47
N GLN A 277 12.85 0.16 -29.39
CA GLN A 277 12.16 0.76 -30.52
C GLN A 277 11.63 -0.29 -31.49
N ARG A 278 12.42 -1.33 -31.82
CA ARG A 278 11.97 -2.46 -32.65
C ARG A 278 10.76 -3.18 -32.04
N ILE A 279 10.81 -3.44 -30.74
CA ILE A 279 9.70 -4.06 -30.01
C ILE A 279 8.45 -3.15 -30.04
N ALA A 280 8.62 -1.84 -29.84
CA ALA A 280 7.51 -0.90 -29.90
C ALA A 280 6.85 -0.90 -31.30
N ASP A 281 7.66 -0.89 -32.37
CA ASP A 281 7.18 -0.94 -33.75
C ASP A 281 6.42 -2.25 -34.04
N GLU A 282 6.88 -3.38 -33.49
CA GLU A 282 6.24 -4.68 -33.65
C GLU A 282 4.91 -4.81 -32.89
N ILE A 283 4.83 -4.28 -31.67
CA ILE A 283 3.56 -4.21 -30.93
C ILE A 283 2.56 -3.30 -31.67
N ILE A 284 3.01 -2.16 -32.19
CA ILE A 284 2.16 -1.26 -33.00
C ILE A 284 1.66 -2.01 -34.25
N ALA A 285 2.54 -2.77 -34.91
CA ALA A 285 2.18 -3.59 -36.07
C ALA A 285 1.19 -4.73 -35.73
N SER A 286 1.24 -5.28 -34.50
CA SER A 286 0.33 -6.32 -34.03
C SER A 286 -1.13 -5.85 -33.86
N LYS A 287 -1.37 -4.53 -33.85
CA LYS A 287 -2.70 -3.88 -33.72
C LYS A 287 -3.50 -4.29 -32.48
N GLN A 288 -2.84 -4.79 -31.45
CA GLN A 288 -3.51 -5.10 -30.19
C GLN A 288 -3.63 -3.83 -29.34
N GLU A 289 -4.84 -3.25 -29.30
CA GLU A 289 -5.13 -1.96 -28.64
C GLU A 289 -4.67 -1.89 -27.17
N ALA A 290 -4.78 -3.00 -26.43
CA ALA A 290 -4.36 -3.08 -25.04
C ALA A 290 -2.86 -2.80 -24.85
N TYR A 291 -2.00 -3.39 -25.69
CA TYR A 291 -0.55 -3.23 -25.61
C TYR A 291 -0.08 -1.90 -26.19
N ILE A 292 -0.79 -1.37 -27.21
CA ILE A 292 -0.53 -0.03 -27.75
C ILE A 292 -0.79 1.04 -26.68
N HIS A 293 -1.86 0.88 -25.88
CA HIS A 293 -2.13 1.78 -24.77
C HIS A 293 -1.02 1.71 -23.70
N GLU A 294 -0.58 0.51 -23.33
CA GLU A 294 0.50 0.32 -22.35
C GLU A 294 1.85 0.88 -22.83
N LEU A 295 2.19 0.70 -24.11
CA LEU A 295 3.35 1.33 -24.75
C LEU A 295 3.27 2.85 -24.71
N SER A 296 2.12 3.42 -25.04
CA SER A 296 1.94 4.87 -25.09
C SER A 296 2.22 5.53 -23.74
N LEU A 297 1.85 4.85 -22.64
CA LEU A 297 2.15 5.28 -21.27
C LEU A 297 3.65 5.24 -20.97
N PHE A 298 4.34 4.18 -21.40
CA PHE A 298 5.79 4.04 -21.20
C PHE A 298 6.61 5.01 -22.07
N SER A 299 6.24 5.19 -23.34
CA SER A 299 6.87 6.19 -24.21
C SER A 299 6.61 7.60 -23.71
N ALA A 300 5.43 7.86 -23.13
CA ALA A 300 5.13 9.16 -22.53
C ALA A 300 6.09 9.45 -21.36
N LEU A 301 6.42 8.46 -20.52
CA LEU A 301 7.37 8.61 -19.41
C LEU A 301 8.78 9.03 -19.87
N SER A 302 9.25 8.54 -21.02
CA SER A 302 10.54 8.97 -21.59
C SER A 302 10.51 10.36 -22.23
N THR A 303 9.32 10.89 -22.52
CA THR A 303 9.14 12.15 -23.28
C THR A 303 8.76 13.34 -22.39
N ILE A 304 8.67 13.17 -21.07
CA ILE A 304 8.22 14.22 -20.11
C ILE A 304 9.11 15.50 -20.14
N ASN A 305 10.30 15.44 -20.74
CA ASN A 305 11.19 16.60 -20.83
C ASN A 305 10.79 17.66 -21.87
N ASP A 306 9.90 17.35 -22.83
CA ASP A 306 9.38 18.36 -23.76
C ASP A 306 8.15 19.05 -23.16
N ALA A 307 8.41 19.97 -22.22
CA ALA A 307 7.40 20.84 -21.64
C ALA A 307 6.99 21.95 -22.63
N SER A 308 6.44 21.60 -23.79
CA SER A 308 5.65 22.51 -24.62
C SER A 308 4.25 22.63 -24.02
N CYS A 309 4.14 23.40 -22.93
CA CYS A 309 2.86 23.70 -22.30
C CYS A 309 2.03 24.59 -23.24
N HIS A 310 1.22 23.98 -24.10
CA HIS A 310 0.20 24.70 -24.86
C HIS A 310 -0.91 25.11 -23.89
N ILE A 311 -1.08 26.40 -23.63
CA ILE A 311 -2.20 26.92 -22.85
C ILE A 311 -3.46 26.79 -23.73
N VAL A 312 -4.27 25.76 -23.48
CA VAL A 312 -5.38 25.36 -24.37
C VAL A 312 -6.64 26.21 -24.21
N ASP A 313 -6.87 26.88 -23.07
CA ASP A 313 -8.18 27.47 -22.81
C ASP A 313 -8.16 28.95 -22.39
N THR A 314 -8.45 29.82 -23.36
CA THR A 314 -8.63 31.27 -23.14
C THR A 314 -10.04 31.64 -22.70
N SER A 315 -10.98 30.68 -22.66
CA SER A 315 -12.38 30.96 -22.30
C SER A 315 -12.55 31.42 -20.85
N ARG A 316 -11.74 30.87 -19.93
CA ARG A 316 -11.73 31.24 -18.50
C ARG A 316 -11.23 32.66 -18.21
N PHE A 317 -10.67 33.35 -19.20
CA PHE A 317 -10.12 34.69 -19.05
C PHE A 317 -11.02 35.80 -19.63
N ARG A 318 -12.19 35.47 -20.20
CA ARG A 318 -13.03 36.43 -20.93
C ARG A 318 -13.64 37.55 -20.07
N ASP A 319 -13.93 37.28 -18.80
CA ASP A 319 -14.66 38.23 -17.93
C ASP A 319 -13.74 39.12 -17.07
N GLY A 320 -12.43 39.15 -17.39
CA GLY A 320 -11.43 39.93 -16.68
C GLY A 320 -10.71 39.13 -15.60
N ILE A 321 -9.41 39.39 -15.46
CA ILE A 321 -8.57 38.74 -14.45
C ILE A 321 -8.60 39.58 -13.19
N ALA A 322 -9.21 39.08 -12.11
CA ALA A 322 -9.05 39.65 -10.79
C ALA A 322 -7.58 39.48 -10.35
N LEU A 323 -6.78 40.53 -10.55
CA LEU A 323 -5.35 40.55 -10.32
C LEU A 323 -5.08 41.04 -8.89
N THR A 324 -4.63 40.12 -8.04
CA THR A 324 -4.10 40.46 -6.72
C THR A 324 -2.58 40.37 -6.75
N GLN A 325 -1.88 41.09 -5.87
CA GLN A 325 -0.42 41.01 -5.78
C GLN A 325 0.06 39.56 -5.62
N ALA A 326 -0.61 38.77 -4.78
CA ALA A 326 -0.30 37.35 -4.59
C ALA A 326 -0.47 36.49 -5.86
N ARG A 327 -1.44 36.82 -6.72
CA ARG A 327 -1.65 36.13 -8.02
C ARG A 327 -0.56 36.50 -9.01
N TYR A 328 -0.17 37.77 -9.05
CA TYR A 328 0.93 38.25 -9.89
C TYR A 328 2.27 37.63 -9.47
N ASP A 329 2.58 37.64 -8.17
CA ASP A 329 3.80 37.05 -7.62
C ASP A 329 3.88 35.53 -7.84
N ALA A 330 2.73 34.85 -7.82
CA ALA A 330 2.68 33.42 -8.13
C ALA A 330 2.99 33.15 -9.62
N TYR A 331 2.46 33.98 -10.53
CA TYR A 331 2.72 33.88 -11.96
C TYR A 331 4.18 34.18 -12.30
N THR A 332 4.76 35.23 -11.73
CA THR A 332 6.17 35.59 -11.97
C THR A 332 7.14 34.53 -11.46
N LYS A 333 6.81 33.86 -10.34
CA LYS A 333 7.60 32.74 -9.81
C LYS A 333 7.51 31.50 -10.69
N CYS A 334 6.29 31.12 -11.10
CA CYS A 334 6.07 29.94 -11.94
C CYS A 334 4.70 30.02 -12.64
N PRO A 335 4.66 30.21 -13.98
CA PRO A 335 3.41 30.23 -14.73
C PRO A 335 2.57 28.95 -14.59
N TYR A 336 3.24 27.79 -14.47
CA TYR A 336 2.56 26.51 -14.27
C TYR A 336 1.90 26.41 -12.89
N SER A 337 2.56 26.87 -11.82
CA SER A 337 1.98 26.92 -10.47
C SER A 337 0.74 27.82 -10.43
N TYR A 338 0.78 28.97 -11.12
CA TYR A 338 -0.38 29.83 -11.29
C TYR A 338 -1.53 29.12 -12.00
N TYR A 339 -1.22 28.40 -13.09
CA TYR A 339 -2.19 27.62 -13.84
C TYR A 339 -2.84 26.53 -12.99
N ALA A 340 -2.06 25.71 -12.30
CA ALA A 340 -2.58 24.66 -11.43
C ALA A 340 -3.46 25.23 -10.29
N LYS A 341 -2.97 26.26 -9.59
CA LYS A 341 -3.64 26.76 -8.38
C LYS A 341 -4.87 27.63 -8.67
N TYR A 342 -4.77 28.56 -9.62
CA TYR A 342 -5.82 29.56 -9.83
C TYR A 342 -6.72 29.26 -11.02
N LEU A 343 -6.21 28.58 -12.06
CA LEU A 343 -7.04 28.21 -13.21
C LEU A 343 -7.67 26.85 -13.01
N LEU A 344 -6.92 25.81 -12.68
CA LEU A 344 -7.48 24.48 -12.41
C LEU A 344 -8.15 24.38 -11.04
N GLY A 345 -7.84 25.29 -10.12
CA GLY A 345 -8.34 25.23 -8.74
C GLY A 345 -7.74 24.08 -7.94
N ALA A 346 -6.56 23.59 -8.35
CA ALA A 346 -5.84 22.57 -7.60
C ALA A 346 -5.47 23.13 -6.22
N SER A 347 -5.91 22.44 -5.19
CA SER A 347 -5.61 22.77 -3.80
C SER A 347 -4.83 21.62 -3.18
N GLU A 348 -3.85 21.97 -2.35
CA GLU A 348 -3.15 20.97 -1.56
C GLU A 348 -4.08 20.46 -0.46
N GLU A 349 -3.96 19.16 -0.18
CA GLU A 349 -4.70 18.55 0.92
C GLU A 349 -4.29 19.22 2.23
N ARG A 350 -5.26 19.88 2.88
CA ARG A 350 -5.02 20.51 4.18
C ARG A 350 -4.88 19.43 5.24
N LYS A 351 -3.66 19.19 5.72
CA LYS A 351 -3.43 18.44 6.95
C LYS A 351 -4.13 19.17 8.10
N SER A 352 -4.65 18.43 9.09
CA SER A 352 -5.31 19.00 10.28
C SER A 352 -4.30 19.64 11.26
N ASP A 353 -3.23 20.23 10.75
CA ASP A 353 -2.20 20.91 11.52
C ASP A 353 -2.43 22.42 11.47
N PHE A 354 -2.20 23.08 12.59
CA PHE A 354 -2.26 24.53 12.67
C PHE A 354 -1.00 25.12 12.03
N GLY A 355 -1.11 25.57 10.78
CA GLY A 355 0.00 26.09 10.01
C GLY A 355 0.36 27.54 10.38
N PHE A 356 1.52 28.01 9.88
CA PHE A 356 1.92 29.41 10.02
C PHE A 356 0.91 30.40 9.43
N THR A 357 0.16 30.00 8.40
CA THR A 357 -0.90 30.80 7.80
C THR A 357 -2.11 30.96 8.74
N ASP A 358 -2.47 29.92 9.48
CA ASP A 358 -3.58 29.95 10.44
C ASP A 358 -3.24 30.84 11.65
N VAL A 359 -1.96 30.85 12.07
CA VAL A 359 -1.43 31.79 13.06
C VAL A 359 -1.60 33.24 12.60
N GLY A 360 -1.25 33.54 11.35
CA GLY A 360 -1.41 34.89 10.79
C GLY A 360 -2.88 35.33 10.78
N ASN A 361 -3.78 34.46 10.32
CA ASN A 361 -5.22 34.73 10.30
C ASN A 361 -5.79 34.94 11.72
N TYR A 362 -5.36 34.12 12.68
CA TYR A 362 -5.72 34.26 14.09
C TYR A 362 -5.31 35.63 14.66
N LEU A 363 -4.07 36.04 14.44
CA LEU A 363 -3.56 37.33 14.90
C LEU A 363 -4.32 38.50 14.26
N HIS A 364 -4.52 38.45 12.94
CA HIS A 364 -5.27 39.47 12.22
C HIS A 364 -6.71 39.58 12.74
N ARG A 365 -7.36 38.45 13.00
CA ARG A 365 -8.73 38.43 13.52
C ARG A 365 -8.84 39.00 14.92
N ILE A 366 -7.93 38.63 15.83
CA ILE A 366 -7.89 39.20 17.18
C ILE A 366 -7.64 40.70 17.15
N LEU A 367 -6.71 41.16 16.31
CA LEU A 367 -6.43 42.59 16.16
C LEU A 367 -7.62 43.34 15.57
N GLU A 368 -8.30 42.78 14.56
CA GLU A 368 -9.51 43.35 13.96
C GLU A 368 -10.63 43.49 15.00
N VAL A 369 -10.92 42.42 15.76
CA VAL A 369 -11.93 42.42 16.82
C VAL A 369 -11.54 43.39 17.95
N PHE A 370 -10.26 43.44 18.31
CA PHE A 370 -9.77 44.40 19.30
C PHE A 370 -9.98 45.84 18.83
N MET A 371 -9.56 46.18 17.61
CA MET A 371 -9.66 47.52 17.04
C MET A 371 -11.12 47.97 16.84
N THR A 372 -11.99 47.06 16.39
CA THR A 372 -13.44 47.33 16.26
C THR A 372 -14.15 47.44 17.61
N SER A 373 -13.59 46.85 18.68
CA SER A 373 -14.12 47.00 20.05
C SER A 373 -13.69 48.29 20.77
N LEU A 374 -12.71 49.03 20.23
CA LEU A 374 -12.21 50.28 20.84
C LEU A 374 -13.28 51.40 20.82
N PRO A 375 -13.95 51.70 19.69
CA PRO A 375 -14.99 52.73 19.66
C PRO A 375 -16.16 52.46 20.62
N ALA A 376 -16.55 51.18 20.77
CA ALA A 376 -17.67 50.77 21.63
C ALA A 376 -17.39 50.98 23.14
N SER A 377 -16.13 51.17 23.52
CA SER A 377 -15.70 51.34 24.92
C SER A 377 -15.51 52.79 25.37
N GLY A 378 -15.68 53.76 24.46
CA GLY A 378 -15.62 55.20 24.77
C GLY A 378 -14.24 55.74 25.19
N LYS A 379 -13.17 54.93 25.17
CA LYS A 379 -11.79 55.31 25.51
C LYS A 379 -10.92 55.38 24.24
N SER A 380 -10.10 56.42 24.10
CA SER A 380 -9.03 56.45 23.08
C SER A 380 -7.95 55.42 23.40
N PHE A 381 -7.26 54.87 22.38
CA PHE A 381 -6.22 53.83 22.54
C PHE A 381 -5.14 54.22 23.57
N GLU A 382 -4.80 55.51 23.64
CA GLU A 382 -3.80 56.07 24.56
C GLU A 382 -4.22 56.04 26.04
N ALA A 383 -5.52 55.95 26.33
CA ALA A 383 -6.06 55.92 27.69
C ALA A 383 -6.10 54.50 28.32
N TRP A 384 -5.65 53.48 27.58
CA TRP A 384 -5.64 52.09 28.04
C TRP A 384 -4.34 51.76 28.77
N THR A 385 -4.46 51.15 29.94
CA THR A 385 -3.30 50.59 30.64
C THR A 385 -2.89 49.24 30.04
N LYS A 386 -1.59 48.89 30.15
CA LYS A 386 -1.06 47.60 29.67
C LYS A 386 -1.81 46.40 30.27
N GLU A 387 -2.32 46.52 31.50
CA GLU A 387 -3.06 45.47 32.19
C GLU A 387 -4.50 45.30 31.64
N GLU A 388 -5.17 46.41 31.30
CA GLU A 388 -6.51 46.38 30.68
C GLU A 388 -6.47 45.76 29.27
N ILE A 389 -5.46 46.10 28.47
CA ILE A 389 -5.26 45.52 27.13
C ILE A 389 -5.04 44.01 27.22
N LYS A 390 -4.21 43.58 28.17
CA LYS A 390 -3.91 42.17 28.42
C LYS A 390 -5.14 41.37 28.80
N LYS A 391 -5.96 41.90 29.70
CA LYS A 391 -7.20 41.23 30.11
C LYS A 391 -8.17 41.08 28.94
N LYS A 392 -8.31 42.13 28.13
CA LYS A 392 -9.24 42.14 26.99
C LYS A 392 -8.80 41.22 25.85
N LEU A 393 -7.50 41.18 25.53
CA LEU A 393 -6.94 40.25 24.54
C LEU A 393 -7.10 38.79 24.98
N HIS A 394 -6.87 38.48 26.26
CA HIS A 394 -7.07 37.12 26.78
C HIS A 394 -8.54 36.69 26.68
N THR A 395 -9.48 37.56 27.04
CA THR A 395 -10.92 37.26 26.89
C THR A 395 -11.31 37.04 25.43
N MET A 396 -10.80 37.85 24.50
CA MET A 396 -11.07 37.68 23.07
C MET A 396 -10.44 36.42 22.48
N ALA A 397 -9.24 36.05 22.94
CA ALA A 397 -8.59 34.81 22.56
C ALA A 397 -9.40 33.59 23.05
N ASP A 398 -9.88 33.63 24.30
CA ASP A 398 -10.75 32.59 24.86
C ASP A 398 -12.08 32.49 24.09
N ASP A 399 -12.72 33.64 23.78
CA ASP A 399 -13.97 33.68 23.02
C ASP A 399 -13.81 33.12 21.60
N TYR A 400 -12.71 33.44 20.93
CA TYR A 400 -12.39 32.88 19.60
C TYR A 400 -12.06 31.38 19.66
N LEU A 401 -11.38 30.91 20.71
CA LEU A 401 -11.15 29.47 20.89
C LEU A 401 -12.46 28.71 21.17
N ASN A 402 -13.36 29.33 21.91
CA ASN A 402 -14.68 28.76 22.21
C ASN A 402 -15.58 28.74 20.96
N SER A 403 -15.55 29.76 20.10
CA SER A 403 -16.31 29.77 18.84
C SER A 403 -15.88 28.66 17.88
N LEU A 404 -14.62 28.21 17.96
CA LEU A 404 -14.09 27.13 17.15
C LEU A 404 -14.49 25.73 17.63
N HIS A 405 -15.15 25.60 18.79
CA HIS A 405 -15.54 24.32 19.41
C HIS A 405 -14.36 23.33 19.60
N ILE A 406 -13.15 23.82 19.90
CA ILE A 406 -11.92 23.00 20.09
C ILE A 406 -11.66 22.71 21.59
N GLY A 407 -12.65 22.92 22.46
CA GLY A 407 -12.49 22.96 23.92
C GLY A 407 -11.74 21.78 24.57
N ASP A 408 -11.76 20.59 23.98
CA ASP A 408 -11.17 19.38 24.58
C ASP A 408 -10.16 18.62 23.69
N ARG A 409 -9.91 19.08 22.45
CA ARG A 409 -8.98 18.42 21.50
C ARG A 409 -7.72 19.23 21.22
N MET A 410 -7.42 20.23 22.03
CA MET A 410 -6.19 21.01 21.89
C MET A 410 -4.97 20.18 22.30
N SER A 411 -4.05 19.92 21.35
CA SER A 411 -2.75 19.35 21.69
C SER A 411 -1.99 20.29 22.65
N ALA A 412 -1.19 19.73 23.56
CA ALA A 412 -0.38 20.53 24.50
C ALA A 412 0.54 21.54 23.78
N ARG A 413 1.00 21.18 22.58
CA ARG A 413 1.78 22.06 21.68
C ARG A 413 0.97 23.26 21.22
N PHE A 414 -0.31 23.07 20.89
CA PHE A 414 -1.19 24.15 20.45
C PHE A 414 -1.48 25.15 21.57
N LYS A 415 -1.75 24.67 22.79
CA LYS A 415 -1.89 25.55 23.98
C LYS A 415 -0.62 26.36 24.25
N HIS A 416 0.55 25.75 24.08
CA HIS A 416 1.84 26.44 24.25
C HIS A 416 2.13 27.47 23.15
N LEU A 417 1.74 27.17 21.90
CA LEU A 417 1.85 28.09 20.78
C LEU A 417 0.96 29.32 20.99
N LEU A 418 -0.26 29.14 21.49
CA LEU A 418 -1.19 30.23 21.76
C LEU A 418 -0.71 31.16 22.87
N THR A 419 -0.24 30.61 23.99
CA THR A 419 0.39 31.40 25.06
C THR A 419 1.65 32.13 24.61
N ARG A 420 2.40 31.57 23.65
CA ARG A 420 3.54 32.26 23.04
C ARG A 420 3.09 33.41 22.12
N LEU A 421 2.02 33.23 21.36
CA LEU A 421 1.45 34.26 20.49
C LEU A 421 0.87 35.43 21.29
N GLU A 422 0.19 35.15 22.40
CA GLU A 422 -0.23 36.19 23.36
C GLU A 422 0.96 36.99 23.88
N LYS A 423 2.05 36.31 24.27
CA LYS A 423 3.30 36.98 24.68
C LYS A 423 3.91 37.84 23.57
N SER A 424 3.75 37.43 22.31
CA SER A 424 4.28 38.15 21.14
C SER A 424 3.46 39.40 20.83
N LEU A 425 2.13 39.34 21.01
CA LEU A 425 1.21 40.47 20.90
C LEU A 425 1.47 41.57 21.94
N PHE A 426 2.10 41.25 23.08
CA PHE A 426 2.49 42.25 24.10
C PHE A 426 3.80 42.98 23.79
N LEU A 427 4.59 42.49 22.83
CA LEU A 427 5.87 43.10 22.43
C LEU A 427 5.72 44.05 21.22
N LEU A 428 4.61 43.94 20.49
CA LEU A 428 4.13 44.91 19.50
C LEU A 428 3.38 46.03 20.22
#